data_AF-G0EM61-F1
#
_entry.id   AF-G0EM61-F1
#
_cell.length_a   1.000
_cell.length_b   1.000
_cell.length_c   1.000
_cell.angle_alpha   90.00
_cell.angle_beta   90.00
_cell.angle_gamma   90.00
#
_symmetry.space_group_name_H-M   'P 1'
#
loop_
_entity.id
_entity.type
_entity.pdbx_description
1 polymer ?
#
loop_
_entity_poly.entity_id
_entity_poly.type
_entity_poly.pdbx_seq_one_letter_code
_entity_poly.pdbx_strand_id
1 'polypeptide(L)'
;MSMFADTTYAKTMTVAKKLLNVYGLRAEVIADNIANVSTPNFKRSDVTFEYQLARALDSENYNGMEAKRTDSRHFPFHMPMDYKQVSPTITVDYDTSYRNDKNNVDIDKEMAEEAKNTLRYQMFTQIVNAQYREIRRMIGNA
;
A
#
# COMPACT_ATOMS: atom_id res chain seq x y z
N MET A 1 -1.65 -24.55 -18.56
CA MET A 1 -2.31 -24.14 -17.30
C MET A 1 -1.89 -22.76 -16.77
N SER A 2 -1.04 -21.98 -17.48
CA SER A 2 -0.37 -20.78 -16.91
C SER A 2 -0.72 -19.43 -17.58
N MET A 3 -1.65 -19.36 -18.54
CA MET A 3 -1.87 -18.10 -19.29
C MET A 3 -2.60 -16.99 -18.50
N PHE A 4 -3.24 -17.30 -17.37
CA PHE A 4 -4.00 -16.30 -16.61
C PHE A 4 -3.18 -15.57 -15.53
N ALA A 5 -2.06 -16.14 -15.08
CA ALA A 5 -1.30 -15.63 -13.93
C ALA A 5 -0.58 -14.29 -14.19
N ASP A 6 -0.23 -14.00 -15.44
CA ASP A 6 0.49 -12.79 -15.85
C ASP A 6 -0.38 -11.78 -16.62
N THR A 7 -1.70 -11.91 -16.53
CA THR A 7 -2.61 -10.95 -17.16
C THR A 7 -2.72 -9.65 -16.37
N THR A 8 -2.95 -8.53 -17.07
CA THR A 8 -3.27 -7.22 -16.45
C THR A 8 -4.39 -7.34 -15.40
N TYR A 9 -5.36 -8.23 -15.62
CA TYR A 9 -6.43 -8.53 -14.68
C TYR A 9 -5.93 -9.16 -13.37
N ALA A 10 -5.12 -10.23 -13.46
CA ALA A 10 -4.55 -10.89 -12.28
C ALA A 10 -3.66 -9.93 -11.48
N LYS A 11 -2.90 -9.08 -12.17
CA LYS A 11 -2.10 -8.02 -11.56
C LYS A 11 -2.98 -7.01 -10.80
N THR A 12 -4.01 -6.49 -11.46
CA THR A 12 -4.92 -5.50 -10.83
C THR A 12 -5.64 -6.08 -9.62
N MET A 13 -6.15 -7.32 -9.71
CA MET A 13 -6.77 -8.01 -8.58
C MET A 13 -5.80 -8.19 -7.41
N THR A 14 -4.56 -8.59 -7.69
CA THR A 14 -3.51 -8.77 -6.67
C THR A 14 -3.19 -7.45 -5.97
N VAL A 15 -3.03 -6.37 -6.73
CA VAL A 15 -2.78 -5.02 -6.21
C VAL A 15 -3.95 -4.52 -5.37
N ALA A 16 -5.18 -4.67 -5.86
CA ALA A 16 -6.39 -4.26 -5.15
C ALA A 16 -6.56 -5.01 -3.83
N LYS A 17 -6.33 -6.33 -3.81
CA LYS A 17 -6.35 -7.14 -2.58
C LYS A 17 -5.30 -6.66 -1.58
N LYS A 18 -4.08 -6.37 -2.02
CA LYS A 18 -3.03 -5.82 -1.14
C LYS A 18 -3.46 -4.48 -0.54
N LEU A 19 -4.02 -3.57 -1.35
CA LEU A 19 -4.49 -2.28 -0.88
C LEU A 19 -5.62 -2.41 0.15
N LEU A 20 -6.57 -3.32 -0.05
CA LEU A 20 -7.62 -3.59 0.95
C LEU A 20 -7.04 -4.05 2.29
N ASN A 21 -6.06 -4.96 2.28
CA ASN A 21 -5.38 -5.39 3.49
C ASN A 21 -4.66 -4.22 4.18
N VAL A 22 -4.01 -3.36 3.40
CA VAL A 22 -3.29 -2.17 3.91
C VAL A 22 -4.25 -1.16 4.53
N TYR A 23 -5.41 -0.93 3.92
CA TYR A 23 -6.43 -0.06 4.49
C TYR A 23 -7.03 -0.64 5.78
N GLY A 24 -7.16 -1.97 5.88
CA GLY A 24 -7.51 -2.63 7.14
C GLY A 24 -6.47 -2.37 8.23
N LEU A 25 -5.19 -2.60 7.92
CA LEU A 25 -4.08 -2.32 8.84
C LEU A 25 -4.02 -0.83 9.24
N ARG A 26 -4.26 0.07 8.29
CA ARG A 26 -4.27 1.52 8.56
C ARG A 26 -5.43 1.91 9.48
N ALA A 27 -6.59 1.28 9.34
CA ALA A 27 -7.71 1.51 10.26
C ALA A 27 -7.34 1.10 11.70
N GLU A 28 -6.63 -0.02 11.87
CA GLU A 28 -6.13 -0.47 13.17
C GLU A 28 -5.12 0.52 13.78
N VAL A 29 -4.16 1.00 12.97
CA VAL A 29 -3.16 2.00 13.42
C VAL A 29 -3.82 3.33 13.79
N ILE A 30 -4.80 3.80 13.00
CA ILE A 30 -5.53 5.03 13.32
C ILE A 30 -6.34 4.86 14.61
N ALA A 31 -6.99 3.70 14.80
CA ALA A 31 -7.73 3.42 16.03
C ALA A 31 -6.81 3.41 17.27
N ASP A 32 -5.60 2.85 17.15
CA ASP A 32 -4.59 2.89 18.22
C ASP A 32 -4.12 4.32 18.52
N ASN A 33 -3.89 5.14 17.49
CA ASN A 33 -3.56 6.55 17.67
C ASN A 33 -4.69 7.30 18.41
N ILE A 34 -5.95 7.15 17.96
CA ILE A 34 -7.12 7.80 18.56
C ILE A 34 -7.28 7.38 20.02
N ALA A 35 -7.14 6.08 20.32
CA ALA A 35 -7.23 5.58 21.69
C ALA A 35 -6.17 6.19 22.63
N ASN A 36 -5.01 6.56 22.09
CA ASN A 36 -3.87 7.09 22.84
C ASN A 36 -3.69 8.62 22.72
N VAL A 37 -4.68 9.36 22.20
CA VAL A 37 -4.58 10.82 22.04
C VAL A 37 -4.36 11.58 23.35
N SER A 38 -4.81 11.01 24.48
CA SER A 38 -4.64 11.57 25.82
C SER A 38 -3.53 10.91 26.63
N THR A 39 -2.78 9.98 26.02
CA THR A 39 -1.69 9.25 26.68
C THR A 39 -0.40 10.07 26.60
N PRO A 40 0.20 10.51 27.73
CA PRO A 40 1.45 11.28 27.70
C PRO A 40 2.60 10.52 27.06
N ASN A 41 3.49 11.23 26.35
CA ASN A 41 4.64 10.67 25.61
C ASN A 41 4.31 9.67 24.48
N PHE A 42 3.03 9.45 24.14
CA PHE A 42 2.68 8.57 23.03
C PHE A 42 3.16 9.15 21.69
N LYS A 43 3.58 8.26 20.77
CA LYS A 43 4.07 8.63 19.45
C LYS A 43 3.18 8.03 18.37
N ARG A 44 2.64 8.92 17.53
CA ARG A 44 1.78 8.57 16.39
C ARG A 44 2.50 7.58 15.48
N SER A 45 1.77 6.54 15.09
CA SER A 45 2.19 5.59 14.06
C SER A 45 1.43 5.83 12.76
N ASP A 46 2.04 5.46 11.64
CA ASP A 46 1.44 5.54 10.31
C ASP A 46 1.80 4.30 9.47
N VAL A 47 1.03 4.03 8.42
CA VAL A 47 1.26 2.91 7.50
C VAL A 47 1.78 3.44 6.17
N THR A 48 3.01 3.09 5.82
CA THR A 48 3.62 3.39 4.53
C THR A 48 3.55 2.17 3.61
N PHE A 49 2.94 2.34 2.43
CA PHE A 49 2.83 1.26 1.45
C PHE A 49 2.74 1.76 0.02
N GLU A 50 1.90 2.78 -0.22
CA GLU A 50 1.56 3.26 -1.55
C GLU A 50 2.78 3.73 -2.34
N TYR A 51 3.72 4.42 -1.66
CA TYR A 51 4.98 4.84 -2.28
C TYR A 51 5.85 3.66 -2.71
N GLN A 52 5.99 2.64 -1.86
CA GLN A 52 6.78 1.45 -2.16
C GLN A 52 6.15 0.65 -3.30
N LEU A 53 4.82 0.55 -3.32
CA LEU A 53 4.07 -0.12 -4.37
C LEU A 53 4.19 0.63 -5.69
N ALA A 54 4.02 1.95 -5.70
CA ALA A 54 4.18 2.78 -6.88
C ALA A 54 5.57 2.60 -7.48
N ARG A 55 6.62 2.69 -6.64
CA ARG A 55 8.00 2.45 -7.05
C ARG A 55 8.19 1.05 -7.67
N ALA A 56 7.57 0.02 -7.10
CA ALA A 56 7.67 -1.32 -7.66
C ALA A 56 6.96 -1.44 -9.02
N LEU A 57 5.77 -0.88 -9.16
CA LEU A 57 5.03 -0.86 -10.43
C LEU A 57 5.75 -0.05 -11.52
N ASP A 58 6.36 1.08 -11.15
CA ASP A 58 7.15 1.91 -12.06
C ASP A 58 8.44 1.21 -12.49
N SER A 59 9.02 0.41 -11.59
CA SER A 59 10.24 -0.34 -11.90
C SER A 59 10.04 -1.36 -13.01
N GLU A 60 8.85 -1.95 -13.16
CA GLU A 60 8.59 -2.91 -14.23
C GLU A 60 8.55 -2.28 -15.63
N ASN A 61 8.28 -0.98 -15.72
CA ASN A 61 8.18 -0.24 -16.99
C ASN A 61 9.47 0.53 -17.33
N TYR A 62 10.62 0.13 -16.75
CA TYR A 62 11.88 0.81 -16.97
C TYR A 62 12.38 0.65 -18.41
N ASN A 63 12.31 1.72 -19.19
CA ASN A 63 12.86 1.82 -20.55
C ASN A 63 14.17 2.63 -20.59
N GLY A 64 15.04 2.45 -19.60
CA GLY A 64 16.34 3.15 -19.56
C GLY A 64 17.47 2.34 -20.20
N MET A 65 18.66 2.93 -20.24
CA MET A 65 19.85 2.28 -20.79
C MET A 65 20.30 1.12 -19.90
N GLU A 66 20.61 -0.02 -20.53
CA GLU A 66 21.21 -1.15 -19.82
C GLU A 66 22.68 -0.86 -19.46
N ALA A 67 23.08 -1.23 -18.25
CA ALA A 67 24.48 -1.15 -17.85
C ALA A 67 25.31 -2.17 -18.64
N LYS A 68 26.38 -1.74 -19.31
CA LYS A 68 27.37 -2.66 -19.87
C LYS A 68 28.15 -3.30 -18.72
N ARG A 69 27.81 -4.55 -18.38
CA ARG A 69 28.43 -5.30 -17.28
C ARG A 69 29.63 -6.08 -17.79
N THR A 70 30.81 -5.84 -17.22
CA THR A 70 32.05 -6.59 -17.52
C THR A 70 32.19 -7.84 -16.67
N ASP A 71 31.52 -7.91 -15.52
CA ASP A 71 31.48 -9.05 -14.61
C ASP A 71 30.04 -9.26 -14.11
N SER A 72 29.65 -10.51 -13.88
CA SER A 72 28.31 -10.90 -13.44
C SER A 72 27.97 -10.42 -12.02
N ARG A 73 28.95 -9.97 -11.23
CA ARG A 73 28.77 -9.38 -9.89
C ARG A 73 28.52 -7.87 -9.93
N HIS A 74 28.68 -7.20 -11.07
CA HIS A 74 28.41 -5.76 -11.17
C HIS A 74 26.92 -5.48 -11.00
N PHE A 75 26.56 -4.43 -10.25
CA PHE A 75 25.17 -4.03 -10.09
C PHE A 75 24.61 -3.47 -11.41
N PRO A 76 23.42 -3.89 -11.85
CA PRO A 76 22.74 -3.24 -12.96
C PRO A 76 22.24 -1.85 -12.51
N PHE A 77 22.08 -0.93 -13.46
CA PHE A 77 21.46 0.37 -13.18
C PHE A 77 19.99 0.25 -12.75
N HIS A 78 19.36 -0.84 -13.12
CA HIS A 78 17.98 -1.13 -12.81
C HIS A 78 17.81 -2.57 -12.32
N MET A 79 17.16 -2.73 -11.18
CA MET A 79 16.64 -4.01 -10.70
C MET A 79 15.12 -3.87 -10.61
N PRO A 80 14.35 -4.62 -11.42
CA PRO A 80 12.90 -4.61 -11.32
C PRO A 80 12.51 -5.15 -9.94
N MET A 81 11.65 -4.41 -9.25
CA MET A 81 11.08 -4.80 -7.96
C MET A 81 9.76 -5.53 -8.22
N ASP A 82 9.63 -6.73 -7.67
CA ASP A 82 8.38 -7.48 -7.74
C ASP A 82 7.33 -6.85 -6.81
N TYR A 83 6.27 -6.27 -7.40
CA TYR A 83 5.15 -5.68 -6.65
C TYR A 83 4.46 -6.69 -5.73
N LYS A 84 4.58 -8.00 -5.98
CA LYS A 84 4.02 -9.05 -5.13
C LYS A 84 4.75 -9.14 -3.79
N GLN A 85 6.02 -8.71 -3.73
CA GLN A 85 6.86 -8.77 -2.53
C GLN A 85 6.74 -7.50 -1.66
N VAL A 86 6.22 -6.40 -2.21
CA VAL A 86 6.00 -5.16 -1.44
C VAL A 86 5.02 -5.41 -0.31
N SER A 87 5.41 -4.98 0.89
CA SER A 87 4.66 -5.16 2.14
C SER A 87 4.54 -3.82 2.87
N PRO A 88 3.42 -3.54 3.57
CA PRO A 88 3.27 -2.32 4.35
C PRO A 88 4.29 -2.26 5.48
N THR A 89 4.75 -1.05 5.79
CA THR A 89 5.63 -0.79 6.94
C THR A 89 4.95 0.22 7.85
N ILE A 90 4.84 -0.11 9.14
CA ILE A 90 4.39 0.83 10.17
C ILE A 90 5.58 1.69 10.58
N THR A 91 5.42 3.00 10.53
CA THR A 91 6.45 3.98 10.88
C THR A 91 5.96 4.87 12.01
N VAL A 92 6.79 5.08 13.02
CA VAL A 92 6.51 5.98 14.14
C VAL A 92 7.06 7.36 13.82
N ASP A 93 6.24 8.40 14.01
CA ASP A 93 6.65 9.79 13.86
C ASP A 93 7.30 10.29 15.16
N TYR A 94 8.61 10.54 15.11
CA TYR A 94 9.38 11.14 16.20
C TYR A 94 9.71 12.61 15.97
N ASP A 95 9.47 13.13 14.76
CA ASP A 95 9.91 14.46 14.35
C ASP A 95 8.92 15.54 14.81
N THR A 96 7.65 15.16 14.99
CA THR A 96 6.62 16.06 15.48
C THR A 96 6.42 15.90 16.99
N SER A 97 6.48 17.00 17.73
CA SER A 97 6.13 17.05 19.16
C SER A 97 5.68 18.46 19.49
N TYR A 98 4.39 18.74 19.28
CA TYR A 98 3.84 20.10 19.40
C TYR A 98 3.17 20.38 20.75
N ARG A 99 2.99 19.37 21.61
CA ARG A 99 2.31 19.49 22.90
C ARG A 99 3.28 19.41 24.08
N ASN A 100 2.94 20.09 25.18
CA ASN A 100 3.70 20.08 26.44
C ASN A 100 3.84 18.67 27.07
N ASP A 101 2.94 17.74 26.71
CA ASP A 101 2.94 16.34 27.18
C ASP A 101 3.77 15.40 26.29
N LYS A 102 4.49 15.94 25.29
CA LYS A 102 5.29 15.21 24.30
C LYS A 102 4.51 14.22 23.43
N ASN A 103 3.17 14.28 23.46
CA ASN A 103 2.30 13.55 22.54
C ASN A 103 2.21 14.32 21.21
N ASN A 104 2.20 13.60 20.09
CA ASN A 104 2.07 14.16 18.73
C ASN A 104 0.86 13.64 17.95
N VAL A 105 -0.06 12.95 18.62
CA VAL A 105 -1.36 12.59 18.05
C VAL A 105 -2.27 13.81 18.06
N ASP A 106 -2.90 14.05 16.92
CA ASP A 106 -3.91 15.09 16.72
C ASP A 106 -5.22 14.40 16.33
N ILE A 107 -6.25 14.55 17.16
CA ILE A 107 -7.53 13.86 16.94
C ILE A 107 -8.21 14.28 15.64
N ASP A 108 -8.14 15.55 15.26
CA ASP A 108 -8.81 16.05 14.07
C ASP A 108 -8.12 15.49 12.81
N LYS A 109 -6.79 15.39 12.86
CA LYS A 109 -6.00 14.74 11.82
C LYS A 109 -6.30 13.24 11.73
N GLU A 110 -6.35 12.52 12.85
CA GLU A 110 -6.65 11.09 12.84
C GLU A 110 -8.06 10.80 12.32
N MET A 111 -9.06 11.60 12.70
CA MET A 111 -10.43 11.50 12.18
C MET A 111 -10.49 11.78 10.66
N ALA A 112 -9.75 12.77 10.18
CA ALA A 112 -9.67 13.05 8.74
C ALA A 112 -9.00 11.91 7.96
N GLU A 113 -7.91 11.34 8.50
CA GLU A 113 -7.25 10.17 7.90
C GLU A 113 -8.13 8.91 7.97
N GLU A 114 -8.92 8.71 9.04
CA GLU A 114 -9.90 7.61 9.14
C GLU A 114 -10.96 7.71 8.06
N ALA A 115 -11.54 8.90 7.88
CA ALA A 115 -12.55 9.15 6.84
C ALA A 115 -11.98 8.87 5.45
N LYS A 116 -10.76 9.35 5.17
CA LYS A 116 -10.05 9.10 3.91
C LYS A 116 -9.75 7.61 3.71
N ASN A 117 -9.32 6.90 4.75
CA ASN A 117 -9.06 5.46 4.68
C ASN A 117 -10.34 4.66 4.41
N THR A 118 -11.44 5.05 5.06
CA THR A 118 -12.77 4.44 4.87
C THR A 118 -13.26 4.60 3.43
N LEU A 119 -13.17 5.81 2.87
CA LEU A 119 -13.56 6.07 1.48
C LEU A 119 -12.73 5.24 0.50
N ARG A 120 -11.41 5.14 0.72
CA ARG A 120 -10.51 4.31 -0.10
C ARG A 120 -10.88 2.83 0.00
N TYR A 121 -11.09 2.31 1.20
CA TYR A 121 -11.50 0.92 1.40
C TYR A 121 -12.79 0.59 0.66
N GLN A 122 -13.80 1.45 0.78
CA GLN A 122 -15.09 1.30 0.09
C GLN A 122 -14.91 1.33 -1.43
N MET A 123 -14.15 2.28 -1.97
CA MET A 123 -13.87 2.39 -3.40
C MET A 123 -13.18 1.12 -3.94
N PHE A 124 -12.12 0.64 -3.28
CA PHE A 124 -11.40 -0.56 -3.72
C PHE A 124 -12.25 -1.82 -3.58
N THR A 125 -13.13 -1.90 -2.58
CA THR A 125 -14.10 -3.00 -2.46
C THR A 125 -15.05 -3.02 -3.66
N GLN A 126 -15.52 -1.86 -4.10
CA GLN A 126 -16.36 -1.75 -5.31
C GLN A 126 -15.61 -2.20 -6.57
N ILE A 127 -14.34 -1.79 -6.73
CA ILE A 127 -13.48 -2.19 -7.86
C ILE A 127 -13.30 -3.71 -7.88
N VAL A 128 -12.94 -4.32 -6.75
CA VAL A 128 -12.75 -5.77 -6.63
C VAL A 128 -14.06 -6.51 -6.96
N ASN A 129 -15.19 -6.05 -6.43
CA ASN A 129 -16.49 -6.63 -6.73
C ASN A 129 -16.85 -6.51 -8.22
N ALA A 130 -16.51 -5.39 -8.87
CA ALA A 130 -16.71 -5.22 -10.31
C ALA A 130 -15.89 -6.23 -11.12
N GLN A 131 -14.62 -6.44 -10.76
CA GLN A 131 -13.78 -7.43 -11.41
C GLN A 131 -14.27 -8.86 -11.21
N TYR A 132 -14.75 -9.21 -10.01
CA TYR A 132 -15.35 -10.52 -9.77
C TYR A 132 -16.60 -10.76 -10.65
N ARG A 133 -17.45 -9.75 -10.83
CA ARG A 133 -18.60 -9.85 -11.76
C ARG A 133 -18.14 -10.05 -13.20
N GLU A 134 -17.08 -9.38 -13.63
CA GLU A 134 -16.51 -9.55 -14.96
C GLU A 134 -15.95 -10.97 -15.18
N ILE A 135 -15.19 -11.50 -14.22
CA ILE A 135 -14.69 -12.88 -14.25
C ILE A 135 -15.84 -13.87 -14.33
N ARG A 136 -16.87 -13.71 -13.48
CA ARG A 136 -18.07 -14.57 -13.53
C ARG A 136 -18.77 -14.51 -14.89
N ARG A 137 -18.85 -13.34 -15.52
CA ARG A 137 -19.42 -13.19 -16.86
C ARG A 137 -18.60 -13.92 -17.93
N MET A 138 -17.27 -13.89 -17.83
CA MET A 138 -16.39 -14.57 -18.77
C MET A 138 -16.45 -16.10 -18.62
N ILE A 139 -16.54 -16.60 -17.39
CA ILE A 139 -16.60 -18.05 -17.10
C ILE A 139 -18.02 -18.61 -17.30
N GLY A 140 -19.06 -17.84 -16.98
CA GLY A 140 -20.46 -18.28 -17.02
C GLY A 140 -21.13 -18.23 -18.41
N ASN A 141 -20.42 -17.77 -19.45
CA ASN A 141 -20.86 -17.81 -20.85
C ASN A 141 -20.02 -18.82 -21.67
N ALA A 142 -19.67 -19.94 -21.06
CA ALA A 142 -19.08 -21.13 -21.70
C ALA A 142 -19.94 -22.36 -21.41
#